data_AF-A0A350LXJ7-F1
#
_entry.id   AF-A0A350LXJ7-F1
#
_cell.length_a   1.000
_cell.length_b   1.000
_cell.length_c   1.000
_cell.angle_alpha   90.00
_cell.angle_beta   90.00
_cell.angle_gamma   90.00
#
_symmetry.space_group_name_H-M   'P 1'
#
loop_
_entity.id
_entity.type
_entity.pdbx_description
1 polymer ?
#
loop_
_entity_poly.entity_id
_entity_poly.type
_entity_poly.pdbx_seq_one_letter_code
_entity_poly.pdbx_strand_id
1 'polypeptide(L)'
;MAPKRPIGAGAIPEPVESPAPSLPDRTPLYAALDLGTNSCRMLIARPEGRTFRVVDSFSKSVQLGAGLERSGRLSRAAIYRTIQALRVCRQKLRRHKVTRMRLVATEACRRAVNGAEFMARVERETGLTLDVIPTEEEARLAVISCAPLVSARTEQLLVVDIGGGSTELIIGERFEST
;
A
#
# COMPACT_ATOMS: atom_id res chain seq x y z
N MET A 1 -49.79 65.82 19.44
CA MET A 1 -49.73 64.33 19.40
C MET A 1 -48.39 63.95 18.79
N ALA A 2 -47.42 63.55 19.62
CA ALA A 2 -46.11 63.04 19.20
C ALA A 2 -45.93 61.66 19.83
N PRO A 3 -45.45 60.64 19.09
CA PRO A 3 -45.48 59.27 19.57
C PRO A 3 -44.35 59.01 20.57
N LYS A 4 -44.68 58.29 21.66
CA LYS A 4 -43.70 57.73 22.59
C LYS A 4 -42.94 56.58 21.91
N ARG A 5 -41.62 56.58 22.07
CA ARG A 5 -40.71 55.52 21.59
C ARG A 5 -40.83 54.30 22.53
N PRO A 6 -40.97 53.06 22.03
CA PRO A 6 -41.00 51.90 22.90
C PRO A 6 -39.59 51.56 23.39
N ILE A 7 -39.53 51.08 24.63
CA ILE A 7 -38.34 50.55 25.28
C ILE A 7 -38.07 49.17 24.67
N GLY A 8 -37.05 49.09 23.81
CA GLY A 8 -36.58 47.83 23.22
C GLY A 8 -35.53 47.20 24.12
N ALA A 9 -35.88 46.05 24.67
CA ALA A 9 -35.08 45.23 25.57
C ALA A 9 -33.66 44.95 25.05
N GLY A 10 -32.70 44.98 25.98
CA GLY A 10 -31.37 44.45 25.74
C GLY A 10 -31.44 42.96 25.43
N ALA A 11 -31.00 42.59 24.24
CA ALA A 11 -30.56 41.25 23.94
C ALA A 11 -29.13 41.38 23.46
N ILE A 12 -28.19 41.03 24.35
CA ILE A 12 -26.80 40.79 23.97
C ILE A 12 -26.86 39.55 23.07
N PRO A 13 -26.39 39.58 21.81
CA PRO A 13 -26.39 38.39 20.98
C PRO A 13 -25.48 37.34 21.64
N GLU A 14 -26.01 36.15 21.91
CA GLU A 14 -25.18 35.04 22.37
C GLU A 14 -24.13 34.72 21.30
N PRO A 15 -22.86 34.60 21.68
CA PRO A 15 -21.82 34.25 20.73
C PRO A 15 -22.09 32.84 20.22
N VAL A 16 -22.40 32.73 18.93
CA VAL A 16 -22.48 31.44 18.25
C VAL A 16 -21.08 30.83 18.30
N GLU A 17 -20.91 29.78 19.10
CA GLU A 17 -19.67 29.01 19.12
C GLU A 17 -19.42 28.46 17.72
N SER A 18 -18.46 29.07 17.04
CA SER A 18 -17.92 28.54 15.79
C SER A 18 -17.33 27.16 16.12
N PRO A 19 -17.73 26.08 15.42
CA PRO A 19 -17.19 24.77 15.72
C PRO A 19 -15.68 24.84 15.49
N ALA A 20 -14.92 24.63 16.57
CA ALA A 20 -13.48 24.59 16.51
C ALA A 20 -13.04 23.63 15.38
N PRO A 21 -11.99 23.95 14.62
CA PRO A 21 -11.50 23.04 13.59
C PRO A 21 -11.22 21.69 14.24
N SER A 22 -11.91 20.66 13.75
CA SER A 22 -11.73 19.27 14.20
C SER A 22 -10.24 18.96 14.19
N LEU A 23 -9.72 18.46 15.33
CA LEU A 23 -8.33 18.04 15.46
C LEU A 23 -7.89 17.26 14.21
N PRO A 24 -6.69 17.51 13.65
CA PRO A 24 -6.24 16.81 12.47
C PRO A 24 -6.32 15.31 12.74
N ASP A 25 -7.04 14.58 11.88
CA ASP A 25 -7.28 13.15 11.99
C ASP A 25 -5.95 12.41 12.25
N ARG A 26 -5.73 12.07 13.53
CA ARG A 26 -4.47 11.51 14.06
C ARG A 26 -4.28 10.05 13.69
N THR A 27 -5.21 9.47 12.92
CA THR A 27 -5.15 8.06 12.56
C THR A 27 -3.93 7.79 11.68
N PRO A 28 -3.02 6.89 12.11
CA PRO A 28 -1.76 6.65 11.41
C PRO A 28 -2.00 6.12 9.99
N LEU A 29 -1.17 6.56 9.05
CA LEU A 29 -1.13 6.02 7.69
C LEU A 29 -0.22 4.80 7.64
N TYR A 30 -0.65 3.81 6.86
CA TYR A 30 0.12 2.63 6.52
C TYR A 30 0.47 2.66 5.05
N ALA A 31 1.62 2.10 4.68
CA ALA A 31 1.94 1.83 3.29
C ALA A 31 2.34 0.38 3.06
N ALA A 32 1.93 -0.14 1.91
CA ALA A 32 2.42 -1.41 1.38
C ALA A 32 3.01 -1.16 -0.01
N LEU A 33 4.21 -1.65 -0.28
CA LEU A 33 4.82 -1.66 -1.60
C LEU A 33 5.17 -3.08 -1.98
N ASP A 34 4.76 -3.48 -3.17
CA ASP A 34 5.08 -4.77 -3.77
C ASP A 34 5.88 -4.54 -5.06
N LEU A 35 7.07 -5.13 -5.12
CA LEU A 35 7.93 -5.17 -6.29
C LEU A 35 8.01 -6.59 -6.85
N GLY A 36 7.15 -6.87 -7.82
CA GLY A 36 7.11 -8.14 -8.52
C GLY A 36 7.87 -8.16 -9.84
N THR A 37 7.71 -9.26 -10.56
CA THR A 37 8.37 -9.53 -11.85
C THR A 37 7.96 -8.55 -12.95
N ASN A 38 6.67 -8.18 -13.01
CA ASN A 38 6.16 -7.26 -14.03
C ASN A 38 5.90 -5.84 -13.50
N SER A 39 5.36 -5.71 -12.29
CA SER A 39 4.81 -4.46 -11.78
C SER A 39 5.42 -4.07 -10.45
N CYS A 40 5.51 -2.75 -10.23
CA CYS A 40 5.73 -2.16 -8.92
C CYS A 40 4.45 -1.45 -8.50
N ARG A 41 3.90 -1.83 -7.36
CA ARG A 41 2.64 -1.30 -6.83
C ARG A 41 2.84 -0.78 -5.42
N MET A 42 2.16 0.30 -5.07
CA MET A 42 2.15 0.83 -3.71
C MET A 42 0.77 1.38 -3.36
N LEU A 43 0.34 1.11 -2.14
CA LEU A 43 -0.83 1.73 -1.52
C LEU A 43 -0.42 2.48 -0.26
N ILE A 44 -1.02 3.65 -0.04
CA ILE A 44 -1.00 4.37 1.23
C ILE A 44 -2.45 4.44 1.69
N ALA A 45 -2.73 3.95 2.89
CA ALA A 45 -4.09 3.83 3.37
C ALA A 45 -4.22 4.16 4.86
N ARG A 46 -5.43 4.54 5.25
CA ARG A 46 -5.84 4.78 6.64
C ARG A 46 -6.83 3.69 7.08
N PRO A 47 -6.71 3.15 8.31
CA PRO A 47 -7.74 2.27 8.86
C PRO A 47 -9.09 2.98 8.96
N GLU A 48 -10.15 2.31 8.57
CA GLU A 48 -11.53 2.75 8.68
C GLU A 48 -12.36 1.56 9.19
N GLY A 49 -12.50 1.46 10.52
CA GLY A 49 -13.07 0.29 11.19
C GLY A 49 -12.26 -0.97 10.93
N ARG A 50 -12.88 -1.98 10.28
CA ARG A 50 -12.24 -3.24 9.87
C ARG A 50 -11.63 -3.19 8.47
N THR A 51 -11.67 -2.03 7.82
CA THR A 51 -11.23 -1.85 6.43
C THR A 51 -10.15 -0.78 6.32
N PHE A 52 -9.67 -0.52 5.11
CA PHE A 52 -8.71 0.53 4.81
C PHE A 52 -9.27 1.46 3.73
N ARG A 53 -9.22 2.77 3.99
CA ARG A 53 -9.47 3.80 2.99
C ARG A 53 -8.16 4.17 2.31
N VAL A 54 -8.09 3.97 0.99
CA VAL A 54 -6.91 4.35 0.20
C VAL A 54 -6.79 5.87 0.13
N VAL A 55 -5.62 6.39 0.49
CA VAL A 55 -5.28 7.82 0.48
C VAL A 55 -4.45 8.18 -0.74
N ASP A 56 -3.56 7.28 -1.16
CA ASP A 56 -2.75 7.44 -2.36
C ASP A 56 -2.35 6.06 -2.89
N SER A 57 -2.11 5.98 -4.19
CA SER A 57 -1.66 4.76 -4.84
C SER A 57 -0.61 5.06 -5.91
N PHE A 58 0.11 4.01 -6.27
CA PHE A 58 1.04 3.99 -7.38
C PHE A 58 1.02 2.60 -8.01
N SER A 59 1.04 2.55 -9.34
CA SER A 59 1.19 1.32 -10.10
C SER A 59 1.96 1.62 -11.37
N LYS A 60 3.02 0.85 -11.64
CA LYS A 60 3.80 0.97 -12.87
C LYS A 60 4.28 -0.40 -13.33
N SER A 61 4.09 -0.71 -14.61
CA SER A 61 4.78 -1.84 -15.24
C SER A 61 6.26 -1.47 -15.40
N VAL A 62 7.11 -2.20 -14.68
CA VAL A 62 8.57 -2.03 -14.69
C VAL A 62 9.27 -3.15 -15.47
N GLN A 63 8.59 -4.29 -15.62
CA GLN A 63 9.08 -5.50 -16.29
C GLN A 63 10.47 -5.87 -15.77
N LEU A 64 10.59 -6.01 -14.45
CA LEU A 64 11.85 -6.28 -13.77
C LEU A 64 12.46 -7.61 -14.23
N GLY A 65 11.62 -8.63 -14.39
CA GLY A 65 12.03 -9.96 -14.87
C GLY A 65 12.19 -10.09 -16.39
N ALA A 66 12.13 -9.00 -17.17
CA ALA A 66 12.30 -9.07 -18.61
C ALA A 66 13.69 -9.64 -18.97
N GLY A 67 13.70 -10.81 -19.63
CA GLY A 67 14.92 -11.52 -20.02
C GLY A 67 15.56 -12.35 -18.89
N LEU A 68 14.93 -12.43 -17.71
CA LEU A 68 15.45 -13.17 -16.56
C LEU A 68 15.54 -14.67 -16.82
N GLU A 69 14.50 -15.27 -17.41
CA GLU A 69 14.48 -16.71 -17.77
C GLU A 69 15.69 -17.14 -18.59
N ARG A 70 16.13 -16.27 -19.51
CA ARG A 70 17.21 -16.59 -20.45
C ARG A 70 18.60 -16.30 -19.89
N SER A 71 18.72 -15.24 -19.11
CA SER A 71 20.03 -14.71 -18.68
C SER A 71 20.38 -15.01 -17.23
N GLY A 72 19.39 -15.38 -16.41
CA GLY A 72 19.53 -15.47 -14.96
C GLY A 72 19.78 -14.11 -14.28
N ARG A 73 19.68 -12.99 -15.00
CA ARG A 73 20.05 -11.65 -14.49
C ARG A 73 18.99 -10.61 -14.81
N LEU A 74 18.88 -9.62 -13.92
CA LEU A 74 18.10 -8.41 -14.16
C LEU A 74 18.85 -7.52 -15.17
N SER A 75 18.16 -7.13 -16.23
CA SER A 75 18.75 -6.25 -17.26
C SER A 75 18.96 -4.83 -16.72
N ARG A 76 19.99 -4.12 -17.22
CA ARG A 76 20.27 -2.72 -16.84
C ARG A 76 19.07 -1.80 -17.09
N ALA A 77 18.37 -2.01 -18.20
CA ALA A 77 17.18 -1.24 -18.56
C ALA A 77 16.03 -1.47 -17.56
N ALA A 78 15.79 -2.72 -17.16
CA ALA A 78 14.78 -3.06 -16.16
C ALA A 78 15.12 -2.44 -14.79
N ILE A 79 16.36 -2.59 -14.33
CA ILE A 79 16.85 -1.98 -13.09
C ILE A 79 16.62 -0.46 -13.10
N TYR A 80 17.00 0.23 -14.17
CA TYR A 80 16.84 1.67 -14.29
C TYR A 80 15.37 2.09 -14.18
N ARG A 81 14.48 1.44 -14.92
CA ARG A 81 13.02 1.72 -14.86
C ARG A 81 12.45 1.52 -13.47
N THR A 82 12.85 0.43 -12.80
CA THR A 82 12.39 0.11 -11.44
C THR A 82 12.88 1.13 -10.43
N ILE A 83 14.14 1.56 -10.49
CA ILE A 83 14.66 2.60 -9.60
C ILE A 83 13.88 3.91 -9.78
N GLN A 84 13.56 4.31 -11.02
CA GLN A 84 12.73 5.51 -11.24
C GLN A 84 11.32 5.35 -10.64
N ALA A 85 10.71 4.16 -10.72
CA ALA A 85 9.43 3.88 -10.09
C ALA A 85 9.51 4.02 -8.56
N LEU A 86 10.54 3.43 -7.95
CA LEU A 86 10.76 3.45 -6.51
C LEU A 86 11.07 4.86 -5.97
N ARG A 87 11.71 5.73 -6.77
CA ARG A 87 11.88 7.16 -6.41
C ARG A 87 10.54 7.88 -6.28
N VAL A 88 9.58 7.58 -7.16
CA VAL A 88 8.21 8.13 -7.06
C VAL A 88 7.52 7.60 -5.80
N CYS A 89 7.65 6.30 -5.50
CA CYS A 89 7.14 5.71 -4.26
C CYS A 89 7.74 6.41 -3.02
N ARG A 90 9.06 6.60 -2.97
CA ARG A 90 9.74 7.33 -1.88
C ARG A 90 9.20 8.74 -1.71
N GLN A 91 8.98 9.47 -2.80
CA GLN A 91 8.42 10.82 -2.75
C GLN A 91 7.01 10.83 -2.15
N LYS A 92 6.15 9.89 -2.55
CA LYS A 92 4.81 9.72 -1.98
C LYS A 92 4.86 9.38 -0.48
N LEU A 93 5.69 8.43 -0.07
CA LEU A 93 5.88 8.07 1.35
C LEU A 93 6.30 9.28 2.19
N ARG A 94 7.25 10.09 1.68
CA ARG A 94 7.69 11.34 2.33
C ARG A 94 6.59 12.39 2.38
N ARG A 95 5.86 12.60 1.29
CA ARG A 95 4.76 13.58 1.20
C ARG A 95 3.70 13.31 2.27
N HIS A 96 3.34 12.04 2.44
CA HIS A 96 2.33 11.61 3.41
C HIS A 96 2.88 11.35 4.81
N LYS A 97 4.18 11.53 5.03
CA LYS A 97 4.87 11.28 6.31
C LYS A 97 4.57 9.89 6.89
N VAL A 98 4.51 8.88 6.01
CA VAL A 98 4.23 7.50 6.43
C VAL A 98 5.39 6.97 7.25
N THR A 99 5.11 6.50 8.47
CA THR A 99 6.10 5.89 9.36
C THR A 99 5.92 4.38 9.51
N ARG A 100 4.74 3.84 9.14
CA ARG A 100 4.42 2.41 9.20
C ARG A 100 4.31 1.86 7.79
N MET A 101 5.26 1.04 7.38
CA MET A 101 5.28 0.50 6.02
C MET A 101 5.84 -0.91 5.94
N ARG A 102 5.33 -1.69 4.98
CA ARG A 102 5.88 -2.97 4.55
C ARG A 102 6.25 -2.86 3.08
N LEU A 103 7.53 -2.99 2.75
CA LEU A 103 8.02 -2.93 1.37
C LEU A 103 8.62 -4.29 1.03
N VAL A 104 8.08 -4.97 0.04
CA VAL A 104 8.51 -6.32 -0.35
C VAL A 104 8.94 -6.36 -1.81
N ALA A 105 9.85 -7.28 -2.09
CA ALA A 105 10.21 -7.70 -3.44
C ALA A 105 10.03 -9.22 -3.54
N THR A 106 9.62 -9.70 -4.70
CA THR A 106 9.25 -11.11 -4.87
C THR A 106 10.15 -11.82 -5.88
N GLU A 107 9.54 -12.66 -6.71
CA GLU A 107 10.16 -13.71 -7.50
C GLU A 107 11.34 -13.24 -8.37
N ALA A 108 11.22 -12.14 -9.12
CA ALA A 108 12.34 -11.65 -9.95
C ALA A 108 13.59 -11.31 -9.14
N CYS A 109 13.44 -10.78 -7.92
CA CYS A 109 14.57 -10.49 -7.03
C CYS A 109 15.11 -11.76 -6.37
N ARG A 110 14.26 -12.74 -6.05
CA ARG A 110 14.68 -14.07 -5.54
C ARG A 110 15.54 -14.81 -6.56
N ARG A 111 15.12 -14.85 -7.83
CA ARG A 111 15.71 -15.69 -8.87
C ARG A 111 16.97 -15.11 -9.52
N ALA A 112 17.09 -13.79 -9.58
CA ALA A 112 18.20 -13.17 -10.28
C ALA A 112 19.53 -13.33 -9.54
N VAL A 113 20.56 -13.74 -10.26
CA VAL A 113 21.94 -13.84 -9.73
C VAL A 113 22.45 -12.50 -9.20
N ASN A 114 22.00 -11.39 -9.79
CA ASN A 114 22.30 -10.02 -9.33
C ASN A 114 21.18 -9.39 -8.51
N GLY A 115 20.28 -10.19 -7.92
CA GLY A 115 19.19 -9.71 -7.07
C GLY A 115 19.70 -8.91 -5.87
N ALA A 116 20.65 -9.47 -5.11
CA ALA A 116 21.22 -8.79 -3.93
C ALA A 116 21.92 -7.46 -4.29
N GLU A 117 22.66 -7.41 -5.40
CA GLU A 117 23.28 -6.17 -5.91
C GLU A 117 22.21 -5.12 -6.25
N PHE A 118 21.14 -5.56 -6.91
CA PHE A 118 20.00 -4.69 -7.22
C PHE A 118 19.34 -4.14 -5.96
N MET A 119 19.11 -4.95 -4.92
CA MET A 119 18.52 -4.51 -3.66
C MET A 119 19.40 -3.47 -2.95
N ALA A 120 20.71 -3.72 -2.86
CA ALA A 120 21.66 -2.76 -2.30
C ALA A 120 21.68 -1.43 -3.07
N ARG A 121 21.49 -1.49 -4.39
CA ARG A 121 21.38 -0.30 -5.25
C ARG A 121 20.06 0.44 -5.02
N VAL A 122 18.94 -0.27 -4.83
CA VAL A 122 17.64 0.33 -4.49
C VAL A 122 17.75 1.14 -3.20
N GLU A 123 18.32 0.56 -2.15
CA GLU A 123 18.50 1.25 -0.87
C GLU A 123 19.37 2.50 -1.04
N ARG A 124 20.52 2.39 -1.71
CA ARG A 124 21.43 3.52 -1.94
C ARG A 124 20.80 4.66 -2.73
N GLU A 125 20.03 4.35 -3.77
CA GLU A 125 19.50 5.36 -4.69
C GLU A 125 18.13 5.93 -4.30
N THR A 126 17.40 5.25 -3.41
CA THR A 126 16.02 5.64 -3.04
C THR A 126 15.83 5.82 -1.54
N GLY A 127 16.70 5.25 -0.72
CA GLY A 127 16.54 5.14 0.73
C GLY A 127 15.37 4.24 1.14
N LEU A 128 14.92 3.34 0.26
CA LEU A 128 13.93 2.31 0.57
C LEU A 128 14.62 0.97 0.80
N THR A 129 14.38 0.38 1.95
CA THR A 129 14.79 -0.99 2.27
C THR A 129 13.59 -1.90 1.98
N LEU A 130 13.75 -2.80 1.01
CA LEU A 130 12.73 -3.77 0.62
C LEU A 130 13.18 -5.15 1.07
N ASP A 131 12.24 -5.94 1.58
CA ASP A 131 12.52 -7.32 1.96
C ASP A 131 12.19 -8.27 0.80
N VAL A 132 13.14 -9.12 0.45
CA VAL A 132 12.87 -10.23 -0.48
C VAL A 132 12.17 -11.33 0.30
N ILE A 133 10.86 -11.48 0.11
CA ILE A 133 10.06 -12.48 0.85
C ILE A 133 10.12 -13.84 0.17
N PRO A 134 10.05 -14.96 0.93
CA PRO A 134 9.97 -16.30 0.35
C PRO A 134 8.59 -16.54 -0.29
N THR A 135 8.50 -17.55 -1.17
CA THR A 135 7.26 -17.87 -1.91
C THR A 135 6.11 -18.21 -0.96
N GLU A 136 6.40 -18.88 0.16
CA GLU A 136 5.40 -19.27 1.16
C GLU A 136 4.78 -18.04 1.84
N GLU A 137 5.57 -16.99 2.07
CA GLU A 137 5.08 -15.73 2.64
C GLU A 137 4.26 -14.94 1.62
N GLU A 138 4.66 -14.93 0.35
CA GLU A 138 3.89 -14.35 -0.75
C GLU A 138 2.51 -15.01 -0.86
N ALA A 139 2.47 -16.35 -0.88
CA ALA A 139 1.25 -17.14 -0.89
C ALA A 139 0.36 -16.86 0.34
N ARG A 140 0.96 -16.79 1.54
CA ARG A 140 0.24 -16.48 2.78
C ARG A 140 -0.41 -15.09 2.73
N LEU A 141 0.32 -14.09 2.23
CA LEU A 141 -0.19 -12.72 2.06
C LEU A 141 -1.31 -12.65 1.02
N ALA A 142 -1.20 -13.40 -0.08
CA ALA A 142 -2.26 -13.52 -1.08
C ALA A 142 -3.55 -14.06 -0.47
N VAL A 143 -3.48 -15.15 0.33
CA VAL A 143 -4.66 -15.71 1.04
C VAL A 143 -5.28 -14.70 1.99
N ILE A 144 -4.46 -14.01 2.80
CA ILE A 144 -4.95 -12.97 3.72
C ILE A 144 -5.67 -11.85 2.98
N SER A 145 -5.16 -11.46 1.81
CA SER A 145 -5.78 -10.41 0.99
C SER A 145 -7.17 -10.80 0.47
N CYS A 146 -7.39 -12.10 0.24
CA CYS A 146 -8.68 -12.63 -0.20
C CYS A 146 -9.68 -12.80 0.96
N ALA A 147 -9.23 -12.94 2.22
CA ALA A 147 -10.08 -13.27 3.35
C ALA A 147 -11.35 -12.39 3.50
N PRO A 148 -11.32 -11.06 3.28
CA PRO A 148 -12.53 -10.23 3.34
C PRO A 148 -13.59 -10.54 2.26
N LEU A 149 -13.20 -11.25 1.18
CA LEU A 149 -14.07 -11.62 0.06
C LEU A 149 -14.68 -13.03 0.23
N VAL A 150 -14.21 -13.79 1.22
CA VAL A 150 -14.60 -15.18 1.42
C VAL A 150 -15.82 -15.25 2.33
N SER A 151 -16.84 -16.02 1.92
CA SER A 151 -18.03 -16.26 2.73
C SER A 151 -17.70 -17.12 3.94
N ALA A 152 -18.34 -16.84 5.08
CA ALA A 152 -18.25 -17.69 6.27
C ALA A 152 -18.80 -19.11 6.07
N ARG A 153 -19.55 -19.35 4.98
CA ARG A 153 -20.05 -20.68 4.59
C ARG A 153 -19.12 -21.44 3.63
N THR A 154 -17.98 -20.85 3.25
CA THR A 154 -17.02 -21.49 2.34
C THR A 154 -16.30 -22.62 3.08
N GLU A 155 -16.54 -23.86 2.64
CA GLU A 155 -15.92 -25.06 3.23
C GLU A 155 -14.50 -25.29 2.70
N GLN A 156 -14.28 -24.99 1.42
CA GLN A 156 -12.98 -25.09 0.74
C GLN A 156 -12.72 -23.84 -0.09
N LEU A 157 -11.47 -23.36 -0.05
CA LEU A 157 -11.00 -22.23 -0.84
C LEU A 157 -9.76 -22.64 -1.62
N LEU A 158 -9.78 -22.45 -2.94
CA LEU A 158 -8.59 -22.45 -3.77
C LEU A 158 -8.26 -21.01 -4.16
N VAL A 159 -7.10 -20.51 -3.70
CA VAL A 159 -6.53 -19.24 -4.15
C VAL A 159 -5.51 -19.54 -5.23
N VAL A 160 -5.64 -18.86 -6.37
CA VAL A 160 -4.67 -18.91 -7.47
C VAL A 160 -4.15 -17.50 -7.67
N ASP A 161 -2.88 -17.26 -7.35
CA ASP A 161 -2.19 -16.01 -7.67
C ASP A 161 -1.32 -16.24 -8.91
N ILE A 162 -1.53 -15.42 -9.94
CA ILE A 162 -0.81 -15.54 -11.22
C ILE A 162 0.06 -14.30 -11.38
N GLY A 163 1.34 -14.48 -11.04
CA GLY A 163 2.38 -13.49 -11.16
C GLY A 163 2.97 -13.39 -12.58
N GLY A 164 3.97 -12.52 -12.71
CA GLY A 164 4.71 -12.34 -13.97
C GLY A 164 5.78 -13.39 -14.26
N GLY A 165 6.04 -14.29 -13.31
CA GLY A 165 7.01 -15.37 -13.44
C GLY A 165 6.78 -16.53 -12.45
N SER A 166 5.94 -16.33 -11.43
CA SER A 166 5.45 -17.37 -10.54
C SER A 166 3.94 -17.53 -10.63
N THR A 167 3.46 -18.66 -10.14
CA THR A 167 2.04 -18.93 -9.94
C THR A 167 1.90 -19.74 -8.68
N GLU A 168 1.14 -19.23 -7.73
CA GLU A 168 0.93 -19.83 -6.41
C GLU A 168 -0.48 -20.43 -6.36
N LEU A 169 -0.57 -21.70 -5.94
CA LEU A 169 -1.84 -22.39 -5.70
C LEU A 169 -1.94 -22.74 -4.22
N ILE A 170 -2.96 -22.23 -3.54
CA ILE A 170 -3.18 -22.47 -2.11
C ILE A 170 -4.56 -23.04 -1.90
N ILE A 171 -4.63 -24.20 -1.24
CA ILE A 171 -5.87 -24.83 -0.80
C ILE A 171 -6.02 -24.60 0.71
N GLY A 172 -7.14 -24.02 1.12
CA GLY A 172 -7.53 -23.86 2.52
C GLY A 172 -8.83 -24.60 2.80
N GLU A 173 -8.91 -25.21 3.99
CA GLU A 173 -10.12 -25.84 4.52
C GLU A 173 -10.61 -25.03 5.73
N ARG A 174 -11.93 -24.83 5.83
CA ARG A 174 -12.66 -24.17 6.94
C ARG A 174 -12.06 -22.84 7.45
N PHE A 175 -12.59 -21.72 6.94
CA PHE A 175 -12.31 -20.38 7.49
C PHE A 175 -13.11 -20.16 8.79
N GLU A 176 -12.58 -20.57 9.95
CA GLU A 176 -13.14 -20.15 11.24
C GLU A 176 -12.80 -18.68 11.50
N SER A 177 -13.82 -17.82 11.36
CA SER A 177 -13.75 -16.43 11.81
C SER A 177 -13.72 -16.44 13.34
N THR A 178 -12.54 -16.30 13.94
CA THR A 178 -12.42 -15.92 15.36
C THR A 178 -12.27 -14.41 15.47
#